data_AF-A0A1Q9LT83-F1
#
_entry.id   AF-A0A1Q9LT83-F1
#
_cell.length_a   1.000
_cell.length_b   1.000
_cell.length_c   1.000
_cell.angle_alpha   90.00
_cell.angle_beta   90.00
_cell.angle_gamma   90.00
#
_symmetry.space_group_name_H-M   'P 1'
#
loop_
_entity.id
_entity.type
_entity.pdbx_description
1 polymer ?
#
loop_
_entity_poly.entity_id
_entity_poly.type
_entity_poly.pdbx_seq_one_letter_code
_entity_poly.pdbx_strand_id
1 'polypeptide(L)'
;MSWDDHYRRQAALDAVLAHARHAPGEPIPFEQVPVARAAFRDAEQVLLALHHRWLRRLTGHVGVADAEATADPALDRVDAVSAAYRRAAQASPVLHHLLVAHESELPAPVREAEQRLLAHASGLAAEDEPADEAARVGAAYLALLRADEPEEQPRQRARRTSPVDLLRRLVASA
;
A
#
# COMPACT_ATOMS: atom_id res chain seq x y z
N MET A 1 25.47 8.53 -7.85
CA MET A 1 24.35 9.39 -8.29
C MET A 1 24.56 10.79 -7.74
N SER A 2 24.35 11.83 -8.54
CA SER A 2 24.35 13.21 -8.04
C SER A 2 23.00 13.53 -7.38
N TRP A 3 22.98 14.58 -6.57
CA TRP A 3 21.72 15.13 -6.03
C TRP A 3 20.73 15.50 -7.14
N ASP A 4 21.22 16.04 -8.25
CA ASP A 4 20.41 16.35 -9.44
C ASP A 4 19.72 15.09 -10.00
N ASP A 5 20.44 13.98 -10.07
CA ASP A 5 19.89 12.71 -10.55
C ASP A 5 18.76 12.18 -9.65
N HIS A 6 18.92 12.32 -8.33
CA HIS A 6 17.87 11.97 -7.38
C HIS A 6 16.59 12.78 -7.62
N TYR A 7 16.70 14.12 -7.71
CA TYR A 7 15.53 14.99 -7.90
C TYR A 7 14.83 14.75 -9.24
N ARG A 8 15.59 14.52 -10.32
CA ARG A 8 15.02 14.17 -11.63
C ARG A 8 14.21 12.87 -11.56
N ARG A 9 14.73 11.85 -10.88
CA ARG A 9 14.01 10.58 -10.70
C ARG A 9 12.76 10.76 -9.84
N GLN A 10 12.79 11.59 -8.78
CA GLN A 10 11.58 11.88 -8.00
C GLN A 10 10.52 12.61 -8.84
N ALA A 11 10.91 13.65 -9.58
CA ALA A 11 9.99 14.39 -10.45
C ALA A 11 9.35 13.50 -11.53
N ALA A 12 10.13 12.56 -12.08
CA ALA A 12 9.62 11.58 -13.02
C ALA A 12 8.58 10.62 -12.40
N LEU A 13 8.82 10.12 -11.18
CA LEU A 13 7.85 9.28 -10.48
C LEU A 13 6.57 10.06 -10.15
N ASP A 14 6.69 11.31 -9.74
CA ASP A 14 5.52 12.17 -9.47
C ASP A 14 4.70 12.42 -10.74
N ALA A 15 5.35 12.62 -11.89
CA ALA A 15 4.67 12.78 -13.18
C ALA A 15 3.95 11.50 -13.62
N VAL A 16 4.55 10.32 -13.41
CA VAL A 16 3.90 9.03 -13.68
C VAL A 16 2.66 8.85 -12.80
N LEU A 17 2.77 9.12 -11.50
CA LEU A 17 1.63 9.04 -10.57
C LEU A 17 0.53 10.05 -10.93
N ALA A 18 0.89 11.27 -11.34
CA ALA A 18 -0.07 12.27 -11.79
C ALA A 18 -0.84 11.80 -13.03
N HIS A 19 -0.17 11.14 -13.97
CA HIS A 19 -0.80 10.58 -15.16
C HIS A 19 -1.71 9.39 -14.82
N ALA A 20 -1.23 8.45 -14.01
CA ALA A 20 -1.95 7.23 -13.65
C ALA A 20 -3.13 7.47 -12.69
N ARG A 21 -3.26 8.65 -12.09
CA ARG A 21 -4.30 8.98 -11.09
C ARG A 21 -5.72 8.59 -11.51
N HIS A 22 -6.05 8.72 -12.79
CA HIS A 22 -7.40 8.47 -13.30
C HIS A 22 -7.62 7.03 -13.77
N ALA A 23 -6.55 6.28 -13.98
CA ALA A 23 -6.57 4.91 -14.48
C ALA A 23 -5.37 4.11 -13.94
N PRO A 24 -5.29 3.85 -12.62
CA PRO A 24 -4.12 3.24 -12.00
C PRO A 24 -3.90 1.76 -12.38
N GLY A 25 -4.88 1.11 -13.02
CA GLY A 25 -4.75 -0.24 -13.56
C GLY A 25 -4.47 -0.32 -15.06
N GLU A 26 -4.34 0.82 -15.74
CA GLU A 26 -3.79 0.84 -17.09
C GLU A 26 -2.26 0.66 -17.04
N PRO A 27 -1.63 0.16 -18.12
CA PRO A 27 -0.18 -0.02 -18.17
C PRO A 27 0.58 1.24 -17.71
N ILE A 28 1.69 1.03 -16.99
CA ILE A 28 2.54 2.11 -16.49
C ILE A 28 2.84 3.11 -17.62
N PRO A 29 2.52 4.41 -17.48
CA PRO A 29 2.53 5.39 -18.57
C PRO A 29 3.95 5.90 -18.88
N PHE A 30 4.90 4.97 -19.07
CA PHE A 30 6.30 5.28 -19.34
C PHE A 30 6.46 6.05 -20.65
N GLU A 31 5.83 5.58 -21.73
CA GLU A 31 5.93 6.21 -23.05
C GLU A 31 5.24 7.57 -23.12
N GLN A 32 4.19 7.77 -22.32
CA GLN A 32 3.37 8.98 -22.28
C GLN A 32 3.97 10.08 -21.40
N VAL A 33 5.01 9.77 -20.61
CA VAL A 33 5.64 10.70 -19.66
C VAL A 33 7.10 10.97 -20.07
N PRO A 34 7.38 12.06 -20.82
CA PRO A 34 8.73 12.34 -21.33
C PRO A 34 9.82 12.42 -20.25
N VAL A 35 9.49 12.99 -19.08
CA VAL A 35 10.42 13.07 -17.95
C VAL A 35 10.75 11.69 -17.35
N ALA A 36 9.84 10.71 -17.47
CA ALA A 36 10.10 9.33 -17.07
C ALA A 36 11.07 8.64 -18.03
N ARG A 37 10.88 8.81 -19.33
CA ARG A 37 11.83 8.32 -20.35
C ARG A 37 13.23 8.91 -20.22
N ALA A 38 13.33 10.15 -19.75
CA ALA A 38 14.63 10.78 -19.51
C ALA A 38 15.34 10.24 -18.26
N ALA A 39 14.59 9.71 -17.29
CA ALA A 39 15.10 9.30 -15.98
C ALA A 39 15.19 7.77 -15.77
N PHE A 40 14.46 6.99 -16.55
CA PHE A 40 14.34 5.54 -16.44
C PHE A 40 14.50 4.87 -17.80
N ARG A 41 14.98 3.62 -17.78
CA ARG A 41 15.22 2.82 -19.00
C ARG A 41 13.92 2.33 -19.62
N ASP A 42 12.96 1.92 -18.79
CA ASP A 42 11.72 1.26 -19.18
C ASP A 42 10.66 1.37 -18.07
N ALA A 43 9.46 0.86 -18.36
CA ALA A 43 8.34 0.79 -17.41
C ALA A 43 8.64 -0.09 -16.18
N GLU A 44 9.42 -1.16 -16.34
CA GLU A 44 9.81 -2.05 -15.23
C GLU A 44 10.64 -1.29 -14.18
N GLN A 45 11.62 -0.50 -14.63
CA GLN A 45 12.43 0.35 -13.75
C GLN A 45 11.61 1.43 -13.05
N VAL A 46 10.55 1.94 -13.70
CA VAL A 46 9.60 2.85 -13.06
C VAL A 46 8.82 2.12 -11.96
N LEU A 47 8.26 0.93 -12.28
CA LEU A 47 7.49 0.13 -11.32
C LEU A 47 8.33 -0.25 -10.09
N LEU A 48 9.57 -0.71 -10.29
CA LEU A 48 10.51 -0.99 -9.20
C LEU A 48 10.81 0.23 -8.33
N ALA A 49 10.98 1.41 -8.95
CA ALA A 49 11.23 2.63 -8.22
C ALA A 49 10.00 3.13 -7.45
N LEU A 50 8.80 2.93 -7.99
CA LEU A 50 7.53 3.18 -7.31
C LEU A 50 7.37 2.22 -6.12
N HIS A 51 7.63 0.92 -6.30
CA HIS A 51 7.61 -0.07 -5.22
C HIS A 51 8.62 0.28 -4.13
N HIS A 52 9.83 0.68 -4.50
CA HIS A 52 10.83 1.09 -3.52
C HIS A 52 10.39 2.35 -2.75
N ARG A 53 9.72 3.31 -3.41
CA ARG A 53 9.11 4.48 -2.74
C ARG A 53 8.01 4.06 -1.77
N TRP A 54 7.18 3.10 -2.15
CA TRP A 54 6.16 2.51 -1.29
C TRP A 54 6.78 1.83 -0.07
N LEU A 55 7.74 0.93 -0.27
CA LEU A 55 8.39 0.19 0.80
C LEU A 55 9.03 1.12 1.84
N ARG A 56 9.75 2.18 1.41
CA ARG A 56 10.30 3.17 2.35
C ARG A 56 9.23 3.83 3.23
N ARG A 57 8.07 4.15 2.64
CA ARG A 57 6.95 4.73 3.39
C ARG A 57 6.33 3.72 4.33
N LEU A 58 6.06 2.51 3.83
CA LEU A 58 5.48 1.43 4.62
C LEU A 58 6.36 1.09 5.82
N THR A 59 7.67 0.90 5.62
CA THR A 59 8.64 0.67 6.71
C THR A 59 8.62 1.79 7.74
N GLY A 60 8.46 3.05 7.33
CA GLY A 60 8.32 4.17 8.26
C GLY A 60 7.08 4.06 9.15
N HIS A 61 5.91 3.76 8.57
CA HIS A 61 4.67 3.57 9.35
C HIS A 61 4.71 2.33 10.23
N VAL A 62 5.23 1.22 9.71
CA VAL A 62 5.35 -0.05 10.44
C VAL A 62 6.34 0.08 11.60
N GLY A 63 7.47 0.76 11.41
CA GLY A 63 8.45 0.99 12.48
C GLY A 63 7.90 1.81 13.65
N VAL A 64 6.98 2.75 13.38
CA VAL A 64 6.26 3.46 14.46
C VAL A 64 5.31 2.52 15.20
N ALA A 65 4.53 1.71 14.48
CA ALA A 65 3.61 0.76 15.10
C ALA A 65 4.34 -0.31 15.94
N ASP A 66 5.49 -0.78 15.46
CA ASP A 66 6.33 -1.74 16.19
C ASP A 66 6.91 -1.13 17.48
N ALA A 67 7.36 0.13 17.42
CA ALA A 67 7.82 0.85 18.60
C ALA A 67 6.69 1.07 19.63
N GLU A 68 5.49 1.41 19.18
CA GLU A 68 4.30 1.55 20.03
C GLU A 68 3.94 0.22 20.70
N ALA A 69 3.87 -0.88 19.95
CA ALA A 69 3.55 -2.21 20.48
C ALA A 69 4.65 -2.78 21.39
N THR A 70 5.90 -2.37 21.20
CA THR A 70 7.00 -2.70 22.12
C THR A 70 6.88 -1.94 23.44
N ALA A 71 6.43 -0.68 23.39
CA ALA A 71 6.23 0.14 24.58
C ALA A 71 4.98 -0.27 25.40
N ASP A 72 3.92 -0.75 24.73
CA ASP A 72 2.69 -1.22 25.36
C ASP A 72 2.33 -2.65 24.89
N PRO A 73 2.67 -3.68 25.69
CA PRO A 73 2.35 -5.08 25.38
C PRO A 73 0.85 -5.39 25.30
N ALA A 74 -0.04 -4.49 25.75
CA ALA A 74 -1.48 -4.67 25.60
C ALA A 74 -1.97 -4.37 24.18
N LEU A 75 -1.14 -3.74 23.33
CA LEU A 75 -1.47 -3.50 21.93
C LEU A 75 -1.33 -4.78 21.11
N ASP A 76 -2.39 -5.11 20.37
CA ASP A 76 -2.34 -6.17 19.37
C ASP A 76 -1.48 -5.71 18.17
N ARG A 77 -0.36 -6.42 17.94
CA ARG A 77 0.58 -6.14 16.85
C ARG A 77 -0.05 -6.26 15.47
N VAL A 78 -0.98 -7.22 15.29
CA VAL A 78 -1.67 -7.41 14.01
C VAL A 78 -2.52 -6.19 13.71
N ASP A 79 -3.30 -5.70 14.68
CA ASP A 79 -4.13 -4.51 14.51
C ASP A 79 -3.28 -3.24 14.31
N ALA A 80 -2.19 -3.10 15.05
CA ALA A 80 -1.27 -1.96 14.92
C ALA A 80 -0.63 -1.90 13.54
N VAL A 81 -0.11 -3.02 13.04
CA VAL A 81 0.49 -3.12 11.70
C VAL A 81 -0.58 -2.97 10.60
N SER A 82 -1.77 -3.52 10.80
CA SER A 82 -2.91 -3.32 9.88
C SER A 82 -3.26 -1.84 9.73
N ALA A 83 -3.32 -1.11 10.86
CA ALA A 83 -3.55 0.33 10.86
C ALA A 83 -2.40 1.09 10.21
N ALA A 84 -1.15 0.69 10.44
CA ALA A 84 0.03 1.28 9.81
C ALA A 84 0.03 1.12 8.29
N TYR A 85 -0.29 -0.07 7.79
CA TYR A 85 -0.43 -0.34 6.35
C TYR A 85 -1.49 0.57 5.72
N ARG A 86 -2.69 0.63 6.33
CA ARG A 86 -3.78 1.50 5.85
C ARG A 86 -3.39 2.98 5.86
N ARG A 87 -2.70 3.46 6.90
CA ARG A 87 -2.19 4.84 6.95
C ARG A 87 -1.18 5.11 5.83
N ALA A 88 -0.28 4.17 5.55
CA ALA A 88 0.68 4.29 4.47
C ALA A 88 -0.02 4.36 3.09
N ALA A 89 -1.04 3.52 2.88
CA ALA A 89 -1.86 3.51 1.67
C ALA A 89 -2.62 4.84 1.52
N GLN A 90 -3.30 5.30 2.57
CA GLN A 90 -4.04 6.57 2.60
C GLN A 90 -3.16 7.80 2.38
N ALA A 91 -1.88 7.75 2.79
CA ALA A 91 -0.93 8.83 2.55
C ALA A 91 -0.50 8.94 1.08
N SER A 92 -0.71 7.90 0.26
CA SER A 92 -0.33 7.88 -1.16
C SER A 92 -1.23 6.96 -1.98
N PRO A 93 -2.55 7.23 -2.05
CA PRO A 93 -3.54 6.27 -2.55
C PRO A 93 -3.29 5.88 -4.01
N VAL A 94 -2.90 6.83 -4.87
CA VAL A 94 -2.58 6.56 -6.28
C VAL A 94 -1.40 5.61 -6.43
N LEU A 95 -0.37 5.77 -5.59
CA LEU A 95 0.81 4.89 -5.61
C LEU A 95 0.42 3.48 -5.18
N HIS A 96 -0.35 3.37 -4.10
CA HIS A 96 -0.80 2.08 -3.58
C HIS A 96 -1.70 1.36 -4.59
N HIS A 97 -2.73 2.02 -5.13
CA HIS A 97 -3.61 1.41 -6.14
C HIS A 97 -2.86 0.96 -7.40
N LEU A 98 -1.91 1.76 -7.87
CA LEU A 98 -1.06 1.39 -9.02
C LEU A 98 -0.23 0.14 -8.69
N LEU A 99 0.41 0.09 -7.52
CA LEU A 99 1.21 -1.08 -7.14
C LEU A 99 0.37 -2.35 -6.93
N VAL A 100 -0.84 -2.22 -6.39
CA VAL A 100 -1.79 -3.34 -6.28
C VAL A 100 -2.19 -3.85 -7.66
N ALA A 101 -2.50 -2.95 -8.60
CA ALA A 101 -2.90 -3.34 -9.96
C ALA A 101 -1.78 -4.02 -10.76
N HIS A 102 -0.52 -3.63 -10.51
CA HIS A 102 0.66 -4.15 -11.22
C HIS A 102 1.49 -5.13 -10.37
N GLU A 103 0.93 -5.68 -9.29
CA GLU A 103 1.67 -6.54 -8.37
C GLU A 103 2.25 -7.76 -9.07
N SER A 104 1.50 -8.41 -9.97
CA SER A 104 1.98 -9.58 -10.72
C SER A 104 3.19 -9.29 -11.60
N GLU A 105 3.41 -8.03 -11.99
CA GLU A 105 4.54 -7.60 -12.84
C GLU A 105 5.83 -7.37 -12.03
N LEU A 106 5.74 -7.25 -10.71
CA LEU A 106 6.93 -7.14 -9.86
C LEU A 106 7.70 -8.47 -9.82
N PRO A 107 9.05 -8.44 -9.77
CA PRO A 107 9.83 -9.64 -9.50
C PRO A 107 9.45 -10.26 -8.15
N ALA A 108 9.36 -11.59 -8.09
CA ALA A 108 8.97 -12.30 -6.86
C ALA A 108 9.78 -11.88 -5.62
N PRO A 109 11.13 -11.76 -5.67
CA PRO A 109 11.91 -11.36 -4.49
C PRO A 109 11.55 -9.96 -3.96
N VAL A 110 11.08 -9.06 -4.83
CA VAL A 110 10.69 -7.70 -4.47
C VAL A 110 9.36 -7.68 -3.71
N ARG A 111 8.40 -8.51 -4.14
CA ARG A 111 7.12 -8.69 -3.44
C ARG A 111 7.29 -9.42 -2.12
N GLU A 112 8.06 -10.51 -2.14
CA GLU A 112 8.30 -11.33 -0.96
C GLU A 112 9.01 -10.57 0.16
N ALA A 113 9.85 -9.58 -0.18
CA ALA A 113 10.47 -8.70 0.81
C ALA A 113 9.43 -7.86 1.57
N GLU A 114 8.42 -7.32 0.89
CA GLU A 114 7.30 -6.61 1.54
C GLU A 114 6.45 -7.57 2.38
N GLN A 115 6.16 -8.76 1.86
CA GLN A 115 5.37 -9.77 2.57
C GLN A 115 6.05 -10.20 3.87
N ARG A 116 7.35 -10.50 3.84
CA ARG A 116 8.13 -10.82 5.05
C ARG A 116 8.14 -9.66 6.05
N LEU A 117 8.31 -8.42 5.58
CA LEU A 117 8.25 -7.24 6.45
C LEU A 117 6.94 -7.22 7.25
N LEU A 118 5.80 -7.43 6.58
CA LEU A 118 4.50 -7.43 7.23
C LEU A 118 4.31 -8.62 8.17
N ALA A 119 4.79 -9.80 7.79
CA ALA A 119 4.69 -11.01 8.63
C ALA A 119 5.48 -10.86 9.94
N HIS A 120 6.72 -10.38 9.88
CA HIS A 120 7.55 -10.20 11.08
C HIS A 120 7.03 -9.06 11.95
N ALA A 121 6.70 -7.91 11.36
CA ALA A 121 6.24 -6.76 12.13
C ALA A 121 4.91 -7.01 12.86
N SER A 122 4.02 -7.82 12.26
CA SER A 122 2.76 -8.21 12.90
C SER A 122 2.92 -9.33 13.94
N GLY A 123 4.12 -9.92 14.05
CA GLY A 123 4.38 -11.08 14.91
C GLY A 123 3.79 -12.38 14.40
N LEU A 124 3.33 -12.43 13.14
CA LEU A 124 2.77 -13.63 12.51
C LEU A 124 3.85 -14.61 12.02
N ALA A 125 5.10 -14.16 11.91
CA ALA A 125 6.27 -14.99 11.63
C ALA A 125 7.40 -14.67 12.60
N ALA A 126 8.03 -15.71 13.15
CA ALA A 126 9.21 -15.57 14.00
C ALA A 126 10.44 -15.08 13.21
N GLU A 127 11.45 -14.54 13.89
CA GLU A 127 12.67 -14.05 13.25
C GLU A 127 13.51 -15.16 12.60
N ASP A 128 13.43 -16.38 13.12
CA ASP A 128 14.12 -17.58 12.64
C ASP A 128 13.28 -18.40 11.64
N GLU A 129 12.07 -17.95 11.34
CA GLU A 129 11.18 -18.58 10.36
C GLU A 129 11.84 -18.56 8.96
N PRO A 130 11.78 -19.66 8.18
CA PRO A 130 12.26 -19.67 6.81
C PRO A 130 11.65 -18.53 5.96
N ALA A 131 12.47 -17.92 5.12
CA ALA A 131 12.09 -16.72 4.38
C ALA A 131 10.91 -16.92 3.42
N ASP A 132 10.74 -18.13 2.88
CA ASP A 132 9.62 -18.51 2.02
C ASP A 132 8.33 -18.72 2.81
N GLU A 133 8.41 -19.28 4.02
CA GLU A 133 7.27 -19.42 4.92
C GLU A 133 6.79 -18.05 5.42
N ALA A 134 7.71 -17.20 5.89
CA ALA A 134 7.40 -15.83 6.29
C ALA A 134 6.79 -15.01 5.15
N ALA A 135 7.27 -15.18 3.91
CA ALA A 135 6.68 -14.55 2.74
C ALA A 135 5.26 -15.07 2.47
N ARG A 136 5.00 -16.37 2.61
CA ARG A 136 3.67 -16.97 2.42
C ARG A 136 2.67 -16.47 3.46
N VAL A 137 3.06 -16.42 4.74
CA VAL A 137 2.25 -15.84 5.83
C VAL A 137 1.96 -14.37 5.54
N GLY A 138 2.99 -13.60 5.15
CA GLY A 138 2.84 -12.21 4.77
C GLY A 138 1.91 -11.97 3.58
N ALA A 139 1.97 -12.84 2.56
CA ALA A 139 1.07 -12.79 1.42
C ALA A 139 -0.39 -13.05 1.83
N ALA A 140 -0.63 -14.03 2.70
CA ALA A 140 -1.97 -14.31 3.23
C ALA A 140 -2.50 -13.14 4.07
N TYR A 141 -1.66 -12.57 4.93
CA TYR A 141 -2.01 -11.40 5.72
C TYR A 141 -2.34 -10.18 4.84
N LEU A 142 -1.53 -9.92 3.83
CA LEU A 142 -1.74 -8.83 2.87
C LEU A 142 -3.05 -9.00 2.08
N ALA A 143 -3.40 -10.23 1.71
CA ALA A 143 -4.68 -10.51 1.06
C ALA A 143 -5.88 -10.19 1.96
N LEU A 144 -5.81 -10.50 3.26
CA LEU A 144 -6.84 -10.13 4.24
C LEU A 144 -6.96 -8.62 4.40
N LEU A 145 -5.82 -7.92 4.53
CA LEU A 145 -5.79 -6.46 4.65
C LEU A 145 -6.52 -5.77 3.49
N ARG A 146 -6.33 -6.27 2.28
CA ARG A 146 -6.95 -5.74 1.06
C ARG A 146 -8.41 -6.17 0.88
N ALA A 147 -8.80 -7.35 1.39
CA ALA A 147 -10.20 -7.79 1.37
C ALA A 147 -11.09 -6.92 2.27
N ASP A 148 -10.53 -6.35 3.34
CA ASP A 148 -11.22 -5.43 4.26
C ASP A 148 -11.25 -3.98 3.74
N GLU A 149 -10.56 -3.65 2.65
CA GLU A 149 -10.66 -2.32 2.03
C GLU A 149 -12.03 -2.21 1.35
N PRO A 150 -12.90 -1.26 1.77
CA PRO A 150 -14.17 -1.08 1.10
C PRO A 150 -13.88 -0.67 -0.35
N GLU A 151 -14.28 -1.51 -1.31
CA GLU A 151 -14.14 -1.22 -2.74
C GLU A 151 -14.53 0.23 -3.03
N GLU A 152 -13.57 1.09 -3.36
CA GLU A 152 -13.84 2.42 -3.86
C GLU A 152 -14.42 2.31 -5.28
N GLN A 153 -15.67 1.87 -5.38
CA GLN A 153 -16.44 1.96 -6.61
C GLN A 153 -16.69 3.45 -6.94
N PRO A 154 -16.32 3.92 -8.14
CA PRO A 154 -16.56 5.30 -8.52
C PRO A 154 -18.07 5.53 -8.73
N ARG A 155 -18.62 6.48 -7.95
CA ARG A 155 -19.96 7.09 -8.10
C ARG A 155 -21.16 6.19 -7.81
N GLN A 156 -21.38 5.86 -6.54
CA GLN A 156 -22.74 5.76 -5.98
C GLN A 156 -22.73 5.85 -4.45
N ARG A 157 -22.36 7.02 -3.92
CA ARG A 157 -22.87 7.45 -2.60
C ARG A 157 -24.36 7.80 -2.74
N ALA A 158 -25.17 6.81 -3.08
CA ALA A 158 -26.58 6.84 -2.70
C ALA A 158 -26.57 6.71 -1.18
N ARG A 159 -26.95 7.79 -0.50
CA ARG A 159 -27.13 7.93 0.96
C ARG A 159 -27.56 6.59 1.58
N ARG A 160 -26.61 5.85 2.14
CA ARG A 160 -26.92 4.68 2.96
C ARG A 160 -27.31 5.20 4.33
N THR A 161 -28.61 5.31 4.53
CA THR A 161 -29.23 5.50 5.84
C THR A 161 -28.74 4.39 6.76
N SER A 162 -28.17 4.75 7.91
CA SER A 162 -27.71 3.78 8.90
C SER A 162 -28.92 3.01 9.47
N PRO A 163 -28.79 1.71 9.78
CA PRO A 163 -29.83 0.96 10.51
C PRO A 163 -30.26 1.63 11.82
N VAL A 164 -29.35 2.40 12.43
CA VAL A 164 -29.61 3.21 13.63
C VAL A 164 -30.56 4.39 13.34
N ASP A 165 -30.50 4.98 12.15
CA ASP A 165 -31.41 6.07 11.76
C ASP A 165 -32.83 5.57 11.47
N LEU A 166 -32.96 4.33 10.97
CA LEU A 166 -34.25 3.66 10.81
C LEU A 166 -34.86 3.31 12.18
N LEU A 167 -34.05 2.82 13.13
CA LEU A 167 -34.49 2.55 14.50
C LEU A 167 -34.92 3.83 15.24
N ARG A 168 -34.17 4.94 15.09
CA ARG A 168 -34.56 6.25 15.67
C ARG A 168 -35.88 6.77 15.12
N ARG A 169 -36.15 6.58 13.82
CA ARG A 169 -37.41 7.00 13.21
C ARG A 169 -38.60 6.17 13.68
N LEU A 170 -38.42 4.88 13.94
CA LEU A 170 -39.48 4.01 14.45
C LEU A 170 -39.82 4.31 15.92
N VAL A 171 -38.84 4.63 16.76
CA VAL A 171 -39.07 4.98 18.17
C VAL A 171 -39.68 6.37 18.34
N ALA A 172 -39.40 7.32 17.44
CA ALA A 172 -40.00 8.66 17.47
C ALA A 172 -41.44 8.71 16.91
N SER A 173 -41.97 7.58 16.40
CA SER A 173 -43.31 7.48 15.82
C SER A 173 -44.30 6.73 16.73
N ALA A 174 -43.91 6.44 17.97
CA ALA A 174 -44.73 5.77 18.99
C ALA A 174 -45.16 6.76 20.09
#